data_AF-A0A5X6N552-F1
#
_entry.id   AF-A0A5X6N552-F1
#
_cell.length_a   1.000
_cell.length_b   1.000
_cell.length_c   1.000
_cell.angle_alpha   90.00
_cell.angle_beta   90.00
_cell.angle_gamma   90.00
#
_symmetry.space_group_name_H-M   'P 1'
#
loop_
_entity.id
_entity.type
_entity.pdbx_description
1 polymer ?
#
loop_
_entity_poly.entity_id
_entity_poly.type
_entity_poly.pdbx_seq_one_letter_code
_entity_poly.pdbx_strand_id
1 'polypeptide(L)'
;RMGWIQNLTENEKKIIDDFLEEAAKLKGKALNKKEKQTVKFIARDQVRSIRKEQKSKKQKKSRVDMEEKEDETINTISNNADEQGRLKILSAKERDFINNAIYEEMKIKGRKLVKCEMKEVLKIARKKILNNRISCQIKNERNKERFEAEFEWRKPVPFRR
;
A
#
# COMPACT_ATOMS: atom_id res chain seq x y z
N ARG A 1 4.38 -8.00 34.06
CA ARG A 1 4.06 -9.38 33.58
C ARG A 1 2.89 -9.30 32.63
N MET A 2 3.05 -9.69 31.36
CA MET A 2 1.97 -9.66 30.36
C MET A 2 0.86 -10.64 30.75
N GLY A 3 -0.41 -10.20 30.72
CA GLY A 3 -1.59 -11.01 31.05
C GLY A 3 -1.84 -12.21 30.12
N TRP A 4 -2.85 -13.02 30.46
CA TRP A 4 -3.31 -14.16 29.66
C TRP A 4 -3.99 -13.68 28.37
N ILE A 5 -3.98 -14.49 27.31
CA ILE A 5 -4.63 -14.16 26.02
C ILE A 5 -6.15 -14.38 26.20
N GLN A 6 -6.96 -13.34 25.98
CA GLN A 6 -8.42 -13.43 26.17
C GLN A 6 -9.12 -14.16 25.01
N ASN A 7 -8.78 -13.83 23.75
CA ASN A 7 -9.49 -14.35 22.58
C ASN A 7 -8.66 -15.41 21.87
N LEU A 8 -8.61 -16.63 22.39
CA LEU A 8 -7.92 -17.77 21.75
C LEU A 8 -8.81 -18.40 20.67
N THR A 9 -8.27 -18.58 19.47
CA THR A 9 -8.94 -19.37 18.42
C THR A 9 -8.86 -20.86 18.73
N GLU A 10 -9.72 -21.67 18.13
CA GLU A 10 -9.75 -23.13 18.37
C GLU A 10 -8.41 -23.80 18.08
N ASN A 11 -7.71 -23.36 17.04
CA ASN A 11 -6.37 -23.85 16.69
C ASN A 11 -5.34 -23.48 17.75
N GLU A 12 -5.42 -22.28 18.33
CA GLU A 12 -4.49 -21.86 19.38
C GLU A 12 -4.77 -22.54 20.72
N LYS A 13 -6.03 -22.92 20.97
CA LYS A 13 -6.38 -23.76 22.13
C LYS A 13 -5.74 -25.15 22.00
N LYS A 14 -5.84 -25.77 20.82
CA LYS A 14 -5.19 -27.06 20.54
C LYS A 14 -3.68 -27.01 20.80
N ILE A 15 -2.98 -25.97 20.34
CA ILE A 15 -1.55 -25.80 20.63
C ILE A 15 -1.27 -25.80 22.13
N ILE A 16 -2.08 -25.12 22.95
CA ILE A 16 -1.86 -25.09 24.40
C ILE A 16 -2.12 -26.47 25.03
N ASP A 17 -3.13 -27.18 24.56
CA ASP A 17 -3.47 -28.52 25.05
C ASP A 17 -2.41 -29.56 24.65
N ASP A 18 -1.90 -29.50 23.41
CA ASP A 18 -0.81 -30.35 22.91
C ASP A 18 0.46 -30.16 23.76
N PHE A 19 0.83 -28.91 24.08
CA PHE A 19 1.97 -28.63 24.95
C PHE A 19 1.79 -29.18 26.38
N LEU A 20 0.57 -29.18 26.90
CA LEU A 20 0.26 -29.77 28.21
C LEU A 20 0.33 -31.29 28.18
N GLU A 21 -0.11 -31.90 27.09
CA GLU A 21 -0.05 -33.35 26.88
C GLU A 21 1.39 -33.85 26.69
N GLU A 22 2.18 -33.16 25.86
CA GLU A 22 3.61 -33.44 25.68
C GLU A 22 4.39 -33.33 26.99
N ALA A 23 4.15 -32.27 27.76
CA ALA A 23 4.79 -32.11 29.06
C ALA A 23 4.39 -33.23 30.04
N ALA A 24 3.15 -33.72 29.96
CA ALA A 24 2.68 -34.82 30.81
C ALA A 24 3.31 -36.15 30.40
N LYS A 25 3.46 -36.40 29.09
CA LYS A 25 4.16 -37.56 28.54
C LYS A 25 5.63 -37.56 28.93
N LEU A 26 6.32 -36.43 28.79
CA LEU A 26 7.74 -36.28 29.17
C LEU A 26 7.97 -36.52 30.66
N LYS A 27 7.02 -36.12 31.51
CA LYS A 27 7.10 -36.34 32.95
C LYS A 27 6.68 -37.76 33.36
N GLY A 28 5.87 -38.45 32.55
CA GLY A 28 5.28 -39.76 32.86
C GLY A 28 4.29 -39.76 34.04
N LYS A 29 3.92 -38.57 34.55
CA LYS A 29 3.01 -38.35 35.69
C LYS A 29 2.24 -37.05 35.49
N ALA A 30 1.12 -36.88 36.19
CA ALA A 30 0.33 -35.65 36.13
C ALA A 30 1.16 -34.41 36.53
N LEU A 31 1.02 -33.31 35.77
CA LEU A 31 1.70 -32.06 36.10
C LEU A 31 1.12 -31.40 37.36
N ASN A 32 2.00 -30.84 38.16
CA ASN A 32 1.65 -30.01 39.30
C ASN A 32 1.10 -28.64 38.85
N LYS A 33 0.38 -27.95 39.72
CA LYS A 33 -0.24 -26.63 39.40
C LYS A 33 0.79 -25.60 38.90
N LYS A 34 1.98 -25.57 39.50
CA LYS A 34 3.08 -24.68 39.10
C LYS A 34 3.66 -25.03 37.72
N GLU A 35 3.82 -26.32 37.43
CA GLU A 35 4.35 -26.80 36.16
C GLU A 35 3.34 -26.61 35.02
N LYS A 36 2.05 -26.86 35.28
CA LYS A 36 0.98 -26.52 34.31
C LYS A 36 1.02 -25.05 33.95
N GLN A 37 1.33 -24.19 34.92
CA GLN A 37 1.42 -22.75 34.71
C GLN A 37 2.65 -22.34 33.88
N THR A 38 3.81 -22.99 34.08
CA THR A 38 5.01 -22.74 33.26
C THR A 38 4.81 -23.20 31.83
N VAL A 39 4.27 -24.41 31.62
CA VAL A 39 3.96 -24.94 30.29
C VAL A 39 2.95 -24.05 29.56
N LYS A 40 1.89 -23.62 30.26
CA LYS A 40 0.92 -22.64 29.73
C LYS A 40 1.56 -21.31 29.32
N PHE A 41 2.59 -20.86 30.04
CA PHE A 41 3.28 -19.61 29.70
C PHE A 41 4.13 -19.77 28.43
N ILE A 42 4.81 -20.91 28.28
CA ILE A 42 5.61 -21.23 27.09
C ILE A 42 4.70 -21.35 25.86
N ALA A 43 3.62 -22.12 25.97
CA ALA A 43 2.65 -22.28 24.88
C ALA A 43 2.01 -20.94 24.48
N ARG A 44 1.71 -20.08 25.47
CA ARG A 44 1.20 -18.73 25.20
C ARG A 44 2.18 -17.87 24.40
N ASP A 45 3.48 -17.95 24.72
CA ASP A 45 4.49 -17.17 23.99
C ASP A 45 4.67 -17.69 22.56
N GLN A 46 4.53 -19.02 22.33
CA GLN A 46 4.46 -19.60 20.98
C GLN A 46 3.25 -19.09 20.18
N VAL A 47 2.06 -19.10 20.77
CA VAL A 47 0.84 -18.54 20.14
C VAL A 47 1.02 -17.07 19.76
N ARG A 48 1.71 -16.28 20.59
CA ARG A 48 2.00 -14.87 20.27
C ARG A 48 2.94 -14.72 19.09
N SER A 49 3.96 -15.57 18.98
CA SER A 49 4.88 -15.58 17.84
C SER A 49 4.12 -15.88 16.55
N ILE A 50 3.25 -16.89 16.55
CA ILE A 50 2.40 -17.24 15.40
C ILE A 50 1.50 -16.05 15.01
N ARG A 51 0.86 -15.38 15.97
CA ARG A 51 0.06 -14.17 15.68
C ARG A 51 0.88 -13.04 15.08
N LYS A 52 2.11 -12.81 15.56
CA LYS A 52 3.00 -11.79 15.00
C LYS A 52 3.36 -12.10 13.55
N GLU A 53 3.66 -13.36 13.25
CA GLU A 53 3.95 -13.81 11.88
C GLU A 53 2.73 -13.72 10.96
N GLN A 54 1.54 -14.06 11.44
CA GLN A 54 0.33 -13.90 10.62
C GLN A 54 0.01 -12.43 10.36
N LYS A 55 0.22 -11.54 11.34
CA LYS A 55 0.08 -10.10 11.14
C LYS A 55 1.09 -9.57 10.12
N SER A 56 2.36 -9.98 10.19
CA SER A 56 3.37 -9.55 9.23
C SER A 56 3.11 -10.10 7.82
N LYS A 57 2.66 -11.36 7.69
CA LYS A 57 2.21 -11.94 6.40
C LYS A 57 1.00 -11.19 5.83
N LYS A 58 0.01 -10.84 6.65
CA LYS A 58 -1.15 -10.06 6.23
C LYS A 58 -0.77 -8.65 5.76
N GLN A 59 0.13 -7.98 6.47
CA GLN A 59 0.68 -6.67 6.07
C GLN A 59 1.50 -6.73 4.78
N LYS A 60 2.27 -7.82 4.57
CA LYS A 60 2.97 -8.05 3.31
C LYS A 60 2.00 -8.29 2.16
N LYS A 61 0.94 -9.08 2.38
CA LYS A 61 -0.07 -9.35 1.35
C LYS A 61 -0.86 -8.09 0.96
N SER A 62 -1.30 -7.29 1.93
CA SER A 62 -1.96 -6.01 1.64
C SER A 62 -1.05 -4.99 0.93
N ARG A 63 0.27 -5.08 1.11
CA ARG A 63 1.23 -4.23 0.40
C ARG A 63 1.42 -4.68 -1.06
N VAL A 64 1.49 -5.99 -1.30
CA VAL A 64 1.55 -6.56 -2.66
C VAL A 64 0.25 -6.30 -3.43
N ASP A 65 -0.92 -6.45 -2.77
CA ASP A 65 -2.23 -6.18 -3.39
C ASP A 65 -2.44 -4.69 -3.73
N MET A 66 -1.72 -3.77 -3.06
CA MET A 66 -1.70 -2.34 -3.40
C MET A 66 -0.73 -2.04 -4.54
N GLU A 67 0.47 -2.64 -4.53
CA GLU A 67 1.45 -2.53 -5.62
C GLU A 67 0.87 -3.07 -6.95
N GLU A 68 0.12 -4.19 -6.95
CA GLU A 68 -0.55 -4.71 -8.16
C GLU A 68 -1.65 -3.77 -8.70
N LYS A 69 -2.42 -3.11 -7.83
CA LYS A 69 -3.43 -2.12 -8.27
C LYS A 69 -2.80 -0.82 -8.78
N GLU A 70 -1.67 -0.42 -8.22
CA GLU A 70 -0.88 0.71 -8.70
C GLU A 70 -0.33 0.42 -10.09
N ASP A 71 0.23 -0.77 -10.32
CA ASP A 71 0.71 -1.19 -11.64
C ASP A 71 -0.41 -1.26 -12.68
N GLU A 72 -1.60 -1.75 -12.32
CA GLU A 72 -2.77 -1.76 -13.22
C GLU A 72 -3.22 -0.34 -13.60
N THR A 73 -3.30 0.56 -12.63
CA THR A 73 -3.70 1.95 -12.90
C THR A 73 -2.64 2.67 -13.73
N ILE A 74 -1.35 2.60 -13.37
CA ILE A 74 -0.22 3.13 -14.14
C ILE A 74 -0.19 2.58 -15.57
N ASN A 75 -0.45 1.27 -15.73
CA ASN A 75 -0.56 0.63 -17.04
C ASN A 75 -1.71 1.23 -17.87
N THR A 76 -2.90 1.48 -17.30
CA THR A 76 -4.01 2.10 -18.05
C THR A 76 -3.71 3.53 -18.56
N ILE A 77 -2.90 4.32 -17.86
CA ILE A 77 -2.51 5.67 -18.33
C ILE A 77 -1.38 5.60 -19.35
N SER A 78 -0.43 4.68 -19.18
CA SER A 78 0.61 4.43 -20.18
C SER A 78 0.00 3.90 -21.50
N ASN A 79 -1.08 3.12 -21.41
CA ASN A 79 -1.84 2.55 -22.53
C ASN A 79 -2.78 3.55 -23.24
N ASN A 80 -2.83 4.81 -22.78
CA ASN A 80 -3.54 5.89 -23.48
C ASN A 80 -2.73 6.50 -24.64
N ALA A 81 -1.61 5.89 -25.02
CA ALA A 81 -0.91 6.20 -26.26
C ALA A 81 -1.37 5.27 -27.39
N ASP A 82 -1.70 5.82 -28.56
CA ASP A 82 -1.83 5.05 -29.81
C ASP A 82 -0.46 4.48 -30.23
N GLU A 83 -0.45 3.52 -31.15
CA GLU A 83 0.78 2.96 -31.77
C GLU A 83 1.71 4.04 -32.35
N GLN A 84 1.16 5.23 -32.66
CA GLN A 84 1.89 6.40 -33.17
C GLN A 84 2.37 7.37 -32.05
N GLY A 85 2.19 7.04 -30.78
CA GLY A 85 2.52 7.89 -29.63
C GLY A 85 1.59 9.09 -29.44
N ARG A 86 0.36 9.03 -29.98
CA ARG A 86 -0.68 10.06 -29.78
C ARG A 86 -1.48 9.74 -28.53
N LEU A 87 -1.84 10.76 -27.75
CA LEU A 87 -2.72 10.58 -26.61
C LEU A 87 -4.16 10.38 -27.09
N LYS A 88 -4.77 9.22 -26.78
CA LYS A 88 -6.12 8.83 -27.20
C LYS A 88 -7.19 9.81 -26.71
N ILE A 89 -7.07 10.25 -25.47
CA ILE A 89 -8.03 11.14 -24.82
C ILE A 89 -7.27 12.35 -24.31
N LEU A 90 -7.68 13.55 -24.75
CA LEU A 90 -7.15 14.83 -24.28
C LEU A 90 -8.25 15.64 -23.61
N SER A 91 -7.99 16.10 -22.39
CA SER A 91 -8.81 17.09 -21.71
C SER A 91 -8.79 18.43 -22.46
N ALA A 92 -9.81 19.27 -22.29
CA ALA A 92 -9.86 20.60 -22.89
C ALA A 92 -8.60 21.43 -22.56
N LYS A 93 -8.18 21.42 -21.28
CA LYS A 93 -6.96 22.11 -20.83
C LYS A 93 -5.69 21.58 -21.50
N GLU A 94 -5.63 20.27 -21.78
CA GLU A 94 -4.48 19.65 -22.44
C GLU A 94 -4.46 19.98 -23.94
N ARG A 95 -5.63 20.12 -24.58
CA ARG A 95 -5.75 20.64 -25.95
C ARG A 95 -5.26 22.08 -26.04
N ASP A 96 -5.71 22.93 -25.11
CA ASP A 96 -5.28 24.33 -25.04
C ASP A 96 -3.77 24.44 -24.80
N PHE A 97 -3.20 23.58 -23.94
CA PHE A 97 -1.76 23.52 -23.72
C PHE A 97 -0.98 23.19 -25.00
N ILE A 98 -1.46 22.24 -25.82
CA ILE A 98 -0.82 21.90 -27.09
C ILE A 98 -0.91 23.08 -28.08
N ASN A 99 -2.08 23.71 -28.18
CA ASN A 99 -2.29 24.85 -29.07
C ASN A 99 -1.40 26.04 -28.66
N ASN A 100 -1.30 26.31 -27.36
CA ASN A 100 -0.43 27.36 -26.83
C ASN A 100 1.05 27.06 -27.12
N ALA A 101 1.50 25.81 -26.97
CA ALA A 101 2.87 25.43 -27.28
C ALA A 101 3.20 25.66 -28.78
N ILE A 102 2.28 25.36 -29.68
CA ILE A 102 2.42 25.66 -31.11
C ILE A 102 2.48 27.16 -31.35
N TYR A 103 1.60 27.93 -30.71
CA TYR A 103 1.54 29.38 -30.86
C TYR A 103 2.82 30.07 -30.38
N GLU A 104 3.35 29.69 -29.22
CA GLU A 104 4.61 30.23 -28.69
C GLU A 104 5.78 29.92 -29.62
N GLU A 105 5.85 28.71 -30.17
CA GLU A 105 6.91 28.34 -31.13
C GLU A 105 6.78 29.09 -32.46
N MET A 106 5.56 29.30 -32.96
CA MET A 106 5.33 30.16 -34.13
C MET A 106 5.76 31.60 -33.86
N LYS A 107 5.51 32.12 -32.66
CA LYS A 107 5.90 33.46 -32.24
C LYS A 107 7.42 33.60 -32.14
N ILE A 108 8.11 32.63 -31.55
CA ILE A 108 9.58 32.59 -31.45
C ILE A 108 10.21 32.57 -32.85
N LYS A 109 9.67 31.77 -33.76
CA LYS A 109 10.18 31.65 -35.13
C LYS A 109 9.79 32.83 -36.02
N GLY A 110 8.75 33.58 -35.68
CA GLY A 110 8.18 34.66 -36.50
C GLY A 110 7.54 34.18 -37.80
N ARG A 111 7.30 32.87 -37.95
CA ARG A 111 6.74 32.25 -39.16
C ARG A 111 5.94 30.99 -38.82
N LYS A 112 5.19 30.47 -39.80
CA LYS A 112 4.50 29.17 -39.65
C LYS A 112 5.52 28.05 -39.50
N LEU A 113 5.24 27.11 -38.58
CA LEU A 113 6.10 25.95 -38.33
C LEU A 113 6.09 24.99 -39.51
N VAL A 114 7.26 24.46 -39.83
CA VAL A 114 7.39 23.36 -40.79
C VAL A 114 6.85 22.08 -40.16
N LYS A 115 6.35 21.13 -40.98
CA LYS A 115 5.79 19.86 -40.48
C LYS A 115 6.71 19.10 -39.52
N CYS A 116 8.03 19.13 -39.74
CA CYS A 116 9.01 18.49 -38.85
C CYS A 116 9.09 19.19 -37.49
N GLU A 117 9.22 20.53 -37.48
CA GLU A 117 9.24 21.34 -36.25
C GLU A 117 7.94 21.15 -35.46
N MET A 118 6.79 21.23 -36.13
CA MET A 118 5.48 20.97 -35.53
C MET A 118 5.42 19.59 -34.85
N LYS A 119 5.97 18.56 -35.51
CA LYS A 119 6.00 17.19 -34.97
C LYS A 119 6.84 17.10 -33.69
N GLU A 120 7.96 17.82 -33.63
CA GLU A 120 8.80 17.90 -32.44
C GLU A 120 8.12 18.61 -31.28
N VAL A 121 7.51 19.78 -31.55
CA VAL A 121 6.74 20.54 -30.55
C VAL A 121 5.61 19.69 -29.97
N LEU A 122 4.86 18.99 -30.83
CA LEU A 122 3.81 18.07 -30.42
C LEU A 122 4.34 16.91 -29.58
N LYS A 123 5.50 16.33 -29.94
CA LYS A 123 6.13 15.24 -29.18
C LYS A 123 6.52 15.70 -27.78
N ILE A 124 7.13 16.88 -27.66
CA ILE A 124 7.53 17.46 -26.37
C ILE A 124 6.29 17.79 -25.53
N ALA A 125 5.28 18.44 -26.10
CA ALA A 125 4.06 18.82 -25.41
C ALA A 125 3.31 17.58 -24.86
N ARG A 126 3.17 16.53 -25.67
CA ARG A 126 2.54 15.27 -25.25
C ARG A 126 3.32 14.57 -24.14
N LYS A 127 4.65 14.58 -24.21
CA LYS A 127 5.50 14.04 -23.13
C LYS A 127 5.29 14.79 -21.81
N LYS A 128 5.16 16.12 -21.86
CA LYS A 128 4.85 16.94 -20.67
C LYS A 128 3.47 16.60 -20.10
N ILE A 129 2.46 16.40 -20.94
CA ILE A 129 1.11 15.99 -20.50
C ILE A 129 1.16 14.64 -19.77
N LEU A 130 1.83 13.65 -20.35
CA LEU A 130 2.01 12.33 -19.72
C LEU A 130 2.66 12.44 -18.35
N ASN A 131 3.78 13.16 -18.27
CA ASN A 131 4.49 13.36 -17.00
C ASN A 131 3.59 14.05 -15.95
N ASN A 132 2.78 15.02 -16.38
CA ASN A 132 1.86 15.71 -15.48
C ASN A 132 0.79 14.76 -14.94
N ARG A 133 0.19 13.91 -15.79
CA ARG A 133 -0.80 12.89 -15.37
C ARG A 133 -0.24 11.96 -14.30
N ILE A 134 0.95 11.39 -14.56
CA ILE A 134 1.66 10.53 -13.62
C ILE A 134 1.90 11.28 -12.30
N SER A 135 2.38 12.53 -12.37
CA SER A 135 2.63 13.32 -11.16
C SER A 135 1.37 13.63 -10.36
N CYS A 136 0.23 13.86 -11.02
CA CYS A 136 -1.05 14.10 -10.37
C CYS A 136 -1.57 12.84 -9.67
N GLN A 137 -1.34 11.65 -10.23
CA GLN A 137 -1.72 10.40 -9.58
C GLN A 137 -0.92 10.14 -8.32
N ILE A 138 0.41 10.25 -8.41
CA ILE A 138 1.29 10.12 -7.25
C ILE A 138 0.90 11.11 -6.14
N LYS A 139 0.54 12.36 -6.51
CA LYS A 139 0.05 13.34 -5.53
C LYS A 139 -1.28 12.92 -4.90
N ASN A 140 -2.21 12.42 -5.70
CA ASN A 140 -3.51 11.97 -5.22
C ASN A 140 -3.39 10.74 -4.31
N GLU A 141 -2.50 9.79 -4.64
CA GLU A 141 -2.20 8.62 -3.81
C GLU A 141 -1.63 9.02 -2.45
N ARG A 142 -0.58 9.85 -2.43
CA ARG A 142 -0.02 10.39 -1.16
C ARG A 142 -1.06 11.12 -0.33
N ASN A 143 -1.98 11.84 -0.97
CA ASN A 143 -3.05 12.53 -0.27
C ASN A 143 -4.04 11.52 0.33
N LYS A 144 -4.43 10.46 -0.40
CA LYS A 144 -5.28 9.39 0.15
C LYS A 144 -4.64 8.74 1.37
N GLU A 145 -3.34 8.42 1.32
CA GLU A 145 -2.61 7.87 2.48
C GLU A 145 -2.63 8.81 3.69
N ARG A 146 -2.50 10.13 3.46
CA ARG A 146 -2.60 11.14 4.54
C ARG A 146 -4.00 11.19 5.16
N PHE A 147 -5.04 11.13 4.33
CA PHE A 147 -6.43 11.12 4.79
C PHE A 147 -6.79 9.81 5.50
N GLU A 148 -6.27 8.66 5.07
CA GLU A 148 -6.44 7.39 5.78
C GLU A 148 -5.66 7.32 7.10
N ALA A 149 -4.54 8.04 7.18
CA ALA A 149 -3.76 8.21 8.39
C ALA A 149 -4.33 9.31 9.33
N GLU A 150 -5.55 9.80 9.10
CA GLU A 150 -6.20 10.80 9.95
C GLU A 150 -6.39 10.26 11.37
N PHE A 151 -5.43 10.67 12.19
CA PHE A 151 -5.46 10.87 13.63
C PHE A 151 -6.84 10.66 14.28
N GLU A 152 -7.03 9.48 14.88
CA GLU A 152 -8.09 9.27 15.87
C GLU A 152 -7.86 10.22 17.05
N TRP A 153 -8.64 11.31 17.13
CA TRP A 153 -8.58 12.17 18.32
C TRP A 153 -9.14 11.40 19.52
N ARG A 154 -8.23 10.82 20.31
CA ARG A 154 -8.60 10.18 21.58
C ARG A 154 -8.67 11.24 22.66
N LYS A 155 -9.79 11.28 23.39
CA LYS A 155 -9.91 12.09 24.61
C LYS A 155 -8.74 11.73 25.53
N PRO A 156 -7.99 12.73 26.05
CA PRO A 156 -6.92 12.45 26.99
C PRO A 156 -7.48 11.74 28.23
N VAL A 157 -6.83 10.66 28.64
CA VAL A 157 -7.24 9.90 29.83
C VAL A 157 -6.98 10.79 31.05
N PRO A 158 -7.97 11.01 31.93
CA PRO A 158 -7.76 11.84 33.10
C PRO A 158 -6.68 11.21 34.00
N PHE A 159 -5.71 12.03 34.40
CA PHE A 159 -4.66 11.63 35.32
C PHE A 159 -5.31 11.24 36.66
N ARG A 160 -5.16 9.98 37.07
CA ARG A 160 -5.57 9.56 38.42
C ARG A 160 -4.53 10.10 39.40
N ARG A 161 -4.98 10.98 40.30
CA ARG A 161 -4.18 11.45 41.45
C ARG A 161 -4.05 10.35 42.49
#